data_AF-A0A023FZ35-F1
#
_entry.id   AF-A0A023FZ35-F1
#
_cell.length_a   1.000
_cell.length_b   1.000
_cell.length_c   1.000
_cell.angle_alpha   90.00
_cell.angle_beta   90.00
_cell.angle_gamma   90.00
#
_symmetry.space_group_name_H-M   'P 1'
#
loop_
_entity.id
_entity.type
_entity.pdbx_description
1 polymer ?
#
loop_
_entity_poly.entity_id
_entity_poly.type
_entity_poly.pdbx_seq_one_letter_code
_entity_poly.pdbx_strand_id
1 'polypeptide(L)'
;CQTAGDIRSIGRRRYAHLSATGDEIQVDAATPWGEDTLFTLEFRDGRYAVHTGNDRYLCPDGKLIENCAPECLFSLEFHSGYLALRDMNLRYLSPIGSKAVMRTRSNSVTRDELFSLEDSVPQAAFMGFNGKYVSVKQGVDVTANQDEVSDHETFQLEWDKESGRWFVRTMQDKYWSLESSSGIQANADKGSANSLFELNWQTDGSVTLVASNGKLVGAKKSGHLFANCEPGDPAAKFHFVLVNRPVLVLRCDQGFVGRKGPSSPRLECNRASYEIVHVERADRGVCHLKGNNGKYWGIAEDGSVSVDSDDSCGFYVELREPSRLCLKTAEGSYLNADKNGAFKAGAADPSQATLWEY
;
A
#
# COMPACT_ATOMS: atom_id res chain seq x y z
N CYS A 1 -19.15 -6.86 -0.27
CA CYS A 1 -17.71 -7.04 -0.54
C CYS A 1 -17.07 -5.66 -0.45
N GLN A 2 -16.21 -5.43 0.53
CA GLN A 2 -15.40 -4.21 0.63
C GLN A 2 -14.10 -4.48 -0.13
N THR A 3 -13.64 -3.52 -0.92
CA THR A 3 -12.47 -3.70 -1.79
C THR A 3 -11.69 -2.39 -1.86
N ALA A 4 -10.40 -2.46 -1.56
CA ALA A 4 -9.45 -1.37 -1.74
C ALA A 4 -8.74 -1.55 -3.08
N GLY A 5 -8.48 -0.45 -3.78
CA GLY A 5 -7.91 -0.50 -5.12
C GLY A 5 -7.81 0.87 -5.77
N ASP A 6 -7.39 0.86 -7.03
CA ASP A 6 -7.30 2.06 -7.85
C ASP A 6 -8.59 2.20 -8.67
N ILE A 7 -9.21 3.39 -8.65
CA ILE A 7 -10.42 3.66 -9.42
C ILE A 7 -10.03 4.25 -10.77
N ARG A 8 -10.47 3.63 -11.88
CA ARG A 8 -10.21 4.12 -13.24
C ARG A 8 -11.48 4.50 -13.95
N SER A 9 -11.52 5.69 -14.54
CA SER A 9 -12.63 6.12 -15.41
C SER A 9 -12.49 5.55 -16.81
N ILE A 10 -13.57 4.94 -17.31
CA ILE A 10 -13.64 4.36 -18.66
C ILE A 10 -13.82 5.43 -19.74
N GLY A 11 -14.52 6.51 -19.43
CA GLY A 11 -14.69 7.69 -20.29
C GLY A 11 -13.37 8.42 -20.49
N ARG A 12 -12.68 8.75 -19.39
CA ARG A 12 -11.41 9.51 -19.45
C ARG A 12 -10.18 8.67 -19.73
N ARG A 13 -10.22 7.37 -19.46
CA ARG A 13 -9.03 6.48 -19.49
C ARG A 13 -7.92 7.03 -18.59
N ARG A 14 -8.32 7.42 -17.38
CA ARG A 14 -7.49 8.02 -16.33
C ARG A 14 -7.88 7.46 -14.97
N TYR A 15 -6.95 7.51 -14.04
CA TYR A 15 -7.11 7.05 -12.67
C TYR A 15 -7.55 8.21 -11.78
N ALA A 16 -8.33 7.87 -10.77
CA ALA A 16 -8.66 8.76 -9.68
C ALA A 16 -7.44 8.93 -8.77
N HIS A 17 -7.29 10.11 -8.20
CA HIS A 17 -6.33 10.39 -7.14
C HIS A 17 -6.81 11.57 -6.29
N LEU A 18 -6.30 11.70 -5.07
CA LEU A 18 -6.54 12.87 -4.23
C LEU A 18 -5.85 14.09 -4.85
N SER A 19 -6.58 15.20 -4.87
CA SER A 19 -5.98 16.51 -5.19
C SER A 19 -4.83 16.83 -4.22
N ALA A 20 -3.90 17.71 -4.64
CA ALA A 20 -2.78 18.13 -3.80
C ALA A 20 -3.20 18.76 -2.45
N THR A 21 -4.41 19.32 -2.37
CA THR A 21 -5.02 19.87 -1.14
C THR A 21 -5.74 18.81 -0.30
N GLY A 22 -6.00 17.61 -0.84
CA GLY A 22 -6.65 16.51 -0.14
C GLY A 22 -8.14 16.74 0.17
N ASP A 23 -8.81 17.65 -0.55
CA ASP A 23 -10.21 18.05 -0.33
C ASP A 23 -11.17 17.59 -1.44
N GLU A 24 -10.65 17.19 -2.59
CA GLU A 24 -11.40 16.65 -3.73
C GLU A 24 -10.66 15.47 -4.39
N ILE A 25 -11.41 14.64 -5.13
CA ILE A 25 -10.87 13.55 -5.97
C ILE A 25 -10.85 14.02 -7.43
N GLN A 26 -9.68 13.94 -8.07
CA GLN A 26 -9.49 14.27 -9.48
C GLN A 26 -9.26 12.98 -10.29
N VAL A 27 -9.68 12.98 -11.57
CA VAL A 27 -9.60 11.78 -12.43
C VAL A 27 -8.88 12.10 -13.73
N ASP A 28 -7.62 12.48 -13.61
CA ASP A 28 -6.72 12.84 -14.71
C ASP A 28 -5.33 12.17 -14.62
N ALA A 29 -5.06 11.38 -13.59
CA ALA A 29 -3.81 10.61 -13.45
C ALA A 29 -3.67 9.56 -14.56
N ALA A 30 -2.51 9.52 -15.21
CA ALA A 30 -2.22 8.54 -16.27
C ALA A 30 -1.99 7.13 -15.72
N THR A 31 -1.39 7.06 -14.53
CA THR A 31 -1.03 5.85 -13.78
C THR A 31 -1.37 6.08 -12.30
N PRO A 32 -1.85 5.06 -11.57
CA PRO A 32 -2.10 5.19 -10.15
C PRO A 32 -0.77 5.10 -9.38
N TRP A 33 -0.14 6.23 -9.12
CA TRP A 33 1.19 6.32 -8.49
C TRP A 33 1.13 7.16 -7.22
N GLY A 34 1.72 6.66 -6.14
CA GLY A 34 1.72 7.33 -4.85
C GLY A 34 0.60 6.86 -3.93
N GLU A 35 0.51 7.52 -2.79
CA GLU A 35 -0.49 7.25 -1.74
C GLU A 35 -1.86 7.89 -2.01
N ASP A 36 -1.92 8.86 -2.92
CA ASP A 36 -3.12 9.59 -3.29
C ASP A 36 -4.08 8.80 -4.18
N THR A 37 -3.68 7.64 -4.70
CA THR A 37 -4.49 6.83 -5.62
C THR A 37 -5.22 5.66 -4.96
N LEU A 38 -5.00 5.42 -3.67
CA LEU A 38 -5.67 4.36 -2.92
C LEU A 38 -7.09 4.79 -2.52
N PHE A 39 -8.08 4.00 -2.95
CA PHE A 39 -9.48 4.16 -2.54
C PHE A 39 -10.06 2.86 -2.03
N THR A 40 -10.96 2.97 -1.06
CA THR A 40 -11.73 1.85 -0.51
C THR A 40 -13.20 2.04 -0.81
N LEU A 41 -13.82 1.04 -1.45
CA LEU A 41 -15.28 0.96 -1.54
C LEU A 41 -15.81 0.32 -0.26
N GLU A 42 -16.26 1.17 0.67
CA GLU A 42 -16.73 0.76 1.98
C GLU A 42 -18.22 0.43 1.96
N PHE A 43 -18.58 -0.83 2.17
CA PHE A 43 -19.98 -1.26 2.30
C PHE A 43 -20.57 -0.80 3.63
N ARG A 44 -21.69 -0.07 3.58
CA ARG A 44 -22.46 0.42 4.74
C ARG A 44 -23.95 0.37 4.43
N ASP A 45 -24.72 -0.30 5.28
CA ASP A 45 -26.19 -0.33 5.23
C ASP A 45 -26.78 -0.61 3.84
N GLY A 46 -26.22 -1.58 3.11
CA GLY A 46 -26.71 -1.95 1.77
C GLY A 46 -26.23 -1.02 0.64
N ARG A 47 -25.39 -0.04 0.95
CA ARG A 47 -24.79 0.93 0.02
C ARG A 47 -23.27 0.99 0.20
N TYR A 48 -22.62 1.86 -0.56
CA TYR A 48 -21.18 1.99 -0.59
C TYR A 48 -20.74 3.44 -0.43
N ALA A 49 -19.72 3.69 0.37
CA ALA A 49 -19.02 4.96 0.42
C ALA A 49 -17.69 4.85 -0.34
N VAL A 50 -17.27 5.93 -1.00
CA VAL A 50 -15.91 6.05 -1.55
C VAL A 50 -15.06 6.68 -0.45
N HIS A 51 -14.20 5.87 0.16
CA HIS A 51 -13.30 6.25 1.22
C HIS A 51 -11.88 6.41 0.66
N THR A 52 -11.21 7.49 1.05
CA THR A 52 -9.95 7.93 0.46
C THR A 52 -8.77 7.65 1.39
N GLY A 53 -7.55 7.58 0.84
CA GLY A 53 -6.34 7.31 1.62
C GLY A 53 -6.02 8.30 2.76
N ASN A 54 -6.63 9.50 2.77
CA ASN A 54 -6.51 10.47 3.86
C ASN A 54 -7.69 10.42 4.86
N ASP A 55 -8.38 9.29 4.92
CA ASP A 55 -9.48 8.99 5.84
C ASP A 55 -10.70 9.91 5.71
N ARG A 56 -11.08 10.21 4.47
CA ARG A 56 -12.27 11.02 4.16
C ARG A 56 -13.19 10.34 3.16
N TYR A 57 -14.45 10.77 3.17
CA TYR A 57 -15.54 10.24 2.38
C TYR A 57 -16.00 11.23 1.29
N LEU A 58 -16.24 10.71 0.10
CA LEU A 58 -16.74 11.50 -1.03
C LEU A 58 -18.22 11.87 -0.88
N CYS A 59 -18.51 13.16 -0.94
CA CYS A 59 -19.86 13.69 -1.08
C CYS A 59 -20.29 13.81 -2.54
N PRO A 60 -21.62 13.81 -2.82
CA PRO A 60 -22.13 13.94 -4.19
C PRO A 60 -21.76 15.26 -4.88
N ASP A 61 -21.45 16.31 -4.10
CA ASP A 61 -21.04 17.61 -4.65
C ASP A 61 -19.54 17.65 -5.06
N GLY A 62 -18.77 16.63 -4.70
CA GLY A 62 -17.34 16.47 -5.01
C GLY A 62 -16.39 16.75 -3.85
N LYS A 63 -16.90 17.20 -2.70
CA LYS A 63 -16.09 17.46 -1.51
C LYS A 63 -15.80 16.19 -0.71
N LEU A 64 -14.74 16.23 0.08
CA LEU A 64 -14.38 15.20 1.05
C LEU A 64 -14.74 15.62 2.48
N ILE A 65 -15.37 14.72 3.24
CA ILE A 65 -15.72 14.93 4.66
C ILE A 65 -15.17 13.82 5.55
N GLU A 66 -14.91 14.13 6.82
CA GLU A 66 -14.27 13.18 7.77
C GLU A 66 -15.19 12.02 8.17
N ASN A 67 -16.46 12.33 8.45
CA ASN A 67 -17.43 11.32 8.89
C ASN A 67 -18.36 10.99 7.75
N CYS A 68 -18.46 9.71 7.39
CA CYS A 68 -19.42 9.27 6.38
C CYS A 68 -20.85 9.61 6.83
N ALA A 69 -21.48 10.51 6.09
CA ALA A 69 -22.88 10.88 6.26
C ALA A 69 -23.76 10.12 5.24
N PRO A 70 -25.10 10.11 5.41
CA PRO A 70 -26.00 9.43 4.47
C PRO A 70 -25.83 9.86 3.01
N GLU A 71 -25.45 11.12 2.76
CA GLU A 71 -25.16 11.65 1.43
C GLU A 71 -23.93 11.04 0.76
N CYS A 72 -22.95 10.53 1.52
CA CYS A 72 -21.77 9.85 0.99
C CYS A 72 -22.07 8.42 0.48
N LEU A 73 -23.31 7.95 0.65
CA LEU A 73 -23.69 6.58 0.31
C LEU A 73 -24.23 6.50 -1.13
N PHE A 74 -23.58 5.67 -1.91
CA PHE A 74 -23.91 5.37 -3.29
C PHE A 74 -24.44 3.95 -3.44
N SER A 75 -25.42 3.77 -4.31
CA SER A 75 -25.77 2.45 -4.85
C SER A 75 -24.77 2.08 -5.95
N LEU A 76 -24.26 0.85 -5.92
CA LEU A 76 -23.46 0.30 -7.01
C LEU A 76 -24.38 -0.36 -8.05
N GLU A 77 -24.21 0.03 -9.31
CA GLU A 77 -24.83 -0.60 -10.47
C GLU A 77 -23.75 -1.16 -11.39
N PHE A 78 -23.99 -2.35 -11.95
CA PHE A 78 -23.06 -2.99 -12.89
C PHE A 78 -23.56 -2.84 -14.32
N HIS A 79 -22.72 -2.27 -15.19
CA HIS A 79 -23.02 -2.02 -16.59
C HIS A 79 -21.88 -2.56 -17.45
N SER A 80 -22.13 -3.65 -18.19
CA SER A 80 -21.15 -4.27 -19.09
C SER A 80 -19.78 -4.58 -18.43
N GLY A 81 -19.80 -5.00 -17.16
CA GLY A 81 -18.58 -5.32 -16.39
C GLY A 81 -17.94 -4.13 -15.66
N TYR A 82 -18.51 -2.92 -15.78
CA TYR A 82 -18.05 -1.72 -15.09
C TYR A 82 -19.01 -1.28 -13.98
N LEU A 83 -18.47 -0.50 -13.05
CA LEU A 83 -19.19 0.09 -11.92
C LEU A 83 -19.76 1.45 -12.31
N ALA A 84 -20.99 1.72 -11.90
CA ALA A 84 -21.57 3.06 -11.82
C ALA A 84 -22.05 3.31 -10.39
N LEU A 85 -21.74 4.49 -9.85
CA LEU A 85 -22.09 4.89 -8.48
C LEU A 85 -23.23 5.90 -8.53
N ARG A 86 -24.38 5.58 -7.92
CA ARG A 86 -25.60 6.42 -7.92
C ARG A 86 -25.90 6.99 -6.55
N ASP A 87 -26.04 8.31 -6.44
CA ASP A 87 -26.41 8.99 -5.19
C ASP A 87 -27.89 8.81 -4.83
N MET A 88 -28.27 9.34 -3.66
CA MET A 88 -29.65 9.31 -3.16
C MET A 88 -30.65 10.09 -4.03
N ASN A 89 -30.17 11.02 -4.85
CA ASN A 89 -30.97 11.81 -5.78
C ASN A 89 -31.03 11.16 -7.18
N LEU A 90 -30.64 9.89 -7.29
CA LEU A 90 -30.64 9.11 -8.53
C LEU A 90 -29.69 9.66 -9.61
N ARG A 91 -28.66 10.39 -9.20
CA ARG A 91 -27.61 10.90 -10.09
C ARG A 91 -26.35 10.06 -9.99
N TYR A 92 -25.69 9.88 -11.11
CA TYR A 92 -24.47 9.10 -11.23
C TYR A 92 -23.23 9.98 -11.06
N LEU A 93 -22.23 9.39 -10.41
CA LEU A 93 -20.89 9.93 -10.25
C LEU A 93 -20.19 9.93 -11.60
N SER A 94 -19.60 11.06 -11.98
CA SER A 94 -18.71 11.13 -13.13
C SER A 94 -17.60 12.17 -12.90
N PRO A 95 -16.50 12.08 -13.65
CA PRO A 95 -15.46 13.10 -13.61
C PRO A 95 -15.90 14.37 -14.38
N ILE A 96 -15.92 15.54 -13.73
CA ILE A 96 -16.54 16.77 -14.29
C ILE A 96 -15.57 17.95 -14.39
N GLY A 97 -15.69 18.72 -15.47
CA GLY A 97 -14.95 19.96 -15.67
C GLY A 97 -13.48 19.72 -16.06
N SER A 98 -12.73 20.81 -16.18
CA SER A 98 -11.32 20.80 -16.61
C SER A 98 -10.38 20.13 -15.60
N LYS A 99 -10.65 20.29 -14.30
CA LYS A 99 -9.93 19.64 -13.19
C LYS A 99 -10.34 18.18 -12.93
N ALA A 100 -11.25 17.69 -13.74
CA ALA A 100 -11.71 16.33 -13.64
C ALA A 100 -12.31 15.84 -12.31
N VAL A 101 -12.92 16.75 -11.54
CA VAL A 101 -13.44 16.47 -10.19
C VAL A 101 -14.55 15.42 -10.21
N MET A 102 -14.41 14.37 -9.41
CA MET A 102 -15.37 13.29 -9.27
C MET A 102 -16.58 13.75 -8.44
N ARG A 103 -17.76 13.86 -9.06
CA ARG A 103 -19.01 14.30 -8.39
C ARG A 103 -20.25 13.83 -9.14
N THR A 104 -21.43 13.89 -8.53
CA THR A 104 -22.66 13.45 -9.21
C THR A 104 -23.30 14.55 -10.04
N ARG A 105 -23.84 14.18 -11.21
CA ARG A 105 -24.54 15.13 -12.08
C ARG A 105 -25.61 14.48 -12.96
N SER A 106 -25.29 13.39 -13.62
CA SER A 106 -26.10 12.80 -14.71
C SER A 106 -27.19 11.88 -14.16
N ASN A 107 -28.37 11.84 -14.78
CA ASN A 107 -29.45 10.89 -14.43
C ASN A 107 -29.39 9.59 -15.24
N SER A 108 -28.37 9.44 -16.09
CA SER A 108 -28.19 8.29 -16.98
C SER A 108 -26.73 7.86 -16.99
N VAL A 109 -26.50 6.55 -17.09
CA VAL A 109 -25.16 5.99 -17.22
C VAL A 109 -24.72 6.10 -18.68
N THR A 110 -23.67 6.88 -18.93
CA THR A 110 -22.90 6.85 -20.16
C THR A 110 -21.48 6.39 -19.87
N ARG A 111 -20.59 6.42 -20.87
CA ARG A 111 -19.19 6.03 -20.67
C ARG A 111 -18.47 6.87 -19.60
N ASP A 112 -18.91 8.10 -19.35
CA ASP A 112 -18.30 9.00 -18.35
C ASP A 112 -18.64 8.61 -16.90
N GLU A 113 -19.75 7.89 -16.69
CA GLU A 113 -20.21 7.39 -15.39
C GLU A 113 -19.70 5.96 -15.08
N LEU A 114 -18.92 5.36 -15.98
CA LEU A 114 -18.39 4.01 -15.83
C LEU A 114 -16.96 4.02 -15.26
N PHE A 115 -16.74 3.16 -14.28
CA PHE A 115 -15.46 2.96 -13.61
C PHE A 115 -15.07 1.47 -13.55
N SER A 116 -13.77 1.19 -13.52
CA SER A 116 -13.23 -0.08 -13.02
C SER A 116 -12.55 0.15 -11.68
N LEU A 117 -12.63 -0.86 -10.81
CA LEU A 117 -11.80 -0.96 -9.63
C LEU A 117 -10.71 -1.98 -9.95
N GLU A 118 -9.46 -1.53 -9.97
CA GLU A 118 -8.28 -2.34 -10.25
C GLU A 118 -7.52 -2.61 -8.94
N ASP A 119 -6.86 -3.76 -8.84
CA ASP A 119 -6.04 -4.09 -7.66
C ASP A 119 -4.90 -3.08 -7.54
N SER A 120 -4.77 -2.45 -6.36
CA SER A 120 -3.69 -1.51 -6.11
C SER A 120 -2.38 -2.26 -5.87
N VAL A 121 -1.48 -2.24 -6.85
CA VAL A 121 -0.19 -2.93 -6.78
C VAL A 121 0.71 -2.28 -5.71
N PRO A 122 1.45 -3.03 -4.88
CA PRO A 122 2.33 -2.44 -3.87
C PRO A 122 3.36 -1.49 -4.49
N GLN A 123 3.47 -0.30 -3.90
CA GLN A 123 4.51 0.66 -4.22
C GLN A 123 5.38 0.87 -2.99
N ALA A 124 6.69 0.81 -3.18
CA ALA A 124 7.65 0.79 -2.11
C ALA A 124 8.76 1.81 -2.30
N ALA A 125 9.33 2.25 -1.18
CA ALA A 125 10.60 2.94 -1.13
C ALA A 125 11.61 2.08 -0.38
N PHE A 126 12.88 2.20 -0.76
CA PHE A 126 13.99 1.49 -0.12
C PHE A 126 14.98 2.50 0.43
N MET A 127 15.31 2.40 1.72
CA MET A 127 16.37 3.20 2.34
C MET A 127 17.63 2.35 2.44
N GLY A 128 18.75 2.83 1.88
CA GLY A 128 20.03 2.13 1.95
C GLY A 128 20.71 2.24 3.32
N PHE A 129 21.80 1.49 3.49
CA PHE A 129 22.62 1.50 4.72
C PHE A 129 23.13 2.89 5.15
N ASN A 130 23.19 3.84 4.20
CA ASN A 130 23.61 5.22 4.40
C ASN A 130 22.48 6.14 4.91
N GLY A 131 21.28 5.60 5.18
CA GLY A 131 20.12 6.36 5.63
C GLY A 131 19.45 7.20 4.54
N LYS A 132 19.79 6.96 3.26
CA LYS A 132 19.21 7.68 2.12
C LYS A 132 18.25 6.78 1.34
N TYR A 133 17.19 7.36 0.81
CA TYR A 133 16.28 6.68 -0.09
C TYR A 133 16.90 6.45 -1.47
N VAL A 134 16.63 5.26 -1.99
CA VAL A 134 16.94 4.84 -3.35
C VAL A 134 16.09 5.65 -4.32
N SER A 135 16.71 6.16 -5.38
CA SER A 135 16.17 7.15 -6.28
C SER A 135 16.63 6.94 -7.72
N VAL A 136 15.77 7.31 -8.66
CA VAL A 136 16.08 7.47 -10.10
C VAL A 136 16.10 8.94 -10.55
N LYS A 137 16.16 9.89 -9.60
CA LYS A 137 16.11 11.33 -9.89
C LYS A 137 17.33 11.84 -10.65
N GLN A 138 18.50 11.20 -10.48
CA GLN A 138 19.77 11.64 -11.08
C GLN A 138 20.04 11.05 -12.47
N GLY A 139 19.13 10.25 -13.01
CA GLY A 139 19.26 9.64 -14.33
C GLY A 139 18.97 8.15 -14.30
N VAL A 140 19.61 7.40 -15.21
CA VAL A 140 19.35 5.97 -15.38
C VAL A 140 19.95 5.09 -14.29
N ASP A 141 21.04 5.52 -13.66
CA ASP A 141 21.66 4.77 -12.56
C ASP A 141 20.82 4.91 -11.28
N VAL A 142 20.56 3.77 -10.64
CA VAL A 142 19.80 3.75 -9.38
C VAL A 142 20.74 4.11 -8.23
N THR A 143 20.34 5.08 -7.39
CA THR A 143 21.21 5.65 -6.35
C THR A 143 20.48 5.87 -5.03
N ALA A 144 21.09 5.48 -3.89
CA ALA A 144 20.61 5.82 -2.54
C ALA A 144 21.19 7.16 -2.08
N ASN A 145 20.50 8.27 -2.36
CA ASN A 145 21.01 9.63 -2.10
C ASN A 145 19.95 10.69 -1.74
N GLN A 146 18.67 10.35 -1.67
CA GLN A 146 17.61 11.30 -1.29
C GLN A 146 17.24 11.18 0.19
N ASP A 147 16.74 12.26 0.76
CA ASP A 147 16.27 12.33 2.16
C ASP A 147 14.76 12.11 2.28
N GLU A 148 14.02 12.34 1.21
CA GLU A 148 12.56 12.29 1.18
C GLU A 148 12.09 11.36 0.06
N VAL A 149 10.88 10.83 0.21
CA VAL A 149 10.25 9.97 -0.79
C VAL A 149 9.34 10.83 -1.68
N SER A 150 9.67 10.89 -2.97
CA SER A 150 8.79 11.39 -4.03
C SER A 150 8.48 10.27 -5.03
N ASP A 151 7.87 10.62 -6.18
CA ASP A 151 7.65 9.66 -7.28
C ASP A 151 8.94 9.00 -7.79
N HIS A 152 10.09 9.67 -7.64
CA HIS A 152 11.40 9.15 -8.07
C HIS A 152 12.03 8.14 -7.09
N GLU A 153 11.53 8.08 -5.85
CA GLU A 153 11.96 7.15 -4.80
C GLU A 153 10.90 6.08 -4.51
N THR A 154 9.74 6.23 -5.13
CA THR A 154 8.64 5.27 -5.12
C THR A 154 8.81 4.31 -6.29
N PHE A 155 8.65 3.01 -6.04
CA PHE A 155 8.77 1.97 -7.05
C PHE A 155 7.63 0.98 -6.93
N GLN A 156 6.98 0.64 -8.04
CA GLN A 156 5.93 -0.38 -8.05
C GLN A 156 6.55 -1.77 -8.12
N LEU A 157 6.14 -2.66 -7.20
CA LEU A 157 6.63 -4.03 -7.10
C LEU A 157 5.65 -4.97 -7.82
N GLU A 158 6.03 -5.43 -9.01
CA GLU A 158 5.20 -6.33 -9.81
C GLU A 158 5.72 -7.76 -9.69
N TRP A 159 4.88 -8.67 -9.20
CA TRP A 159 5.25 -10.07 -9.02
C TRP A 159 5.19 -10.87 -10.31
N ASP A 160 6.27 -11.58 -10.58
CA ASP A 160 6.35 -12.55 -11.65
C ASP A 160 6.03 -13.95 -11.14
N LYS A 161 4.89 -14.50 -11.59
CA LYS A 161 4.39 -15.81 -11.14
C LYS A 161 5.28 -16.97 -11.57
N GLU A 162 6.03 -16.82 -12.66
CA GLU A 162 6.86 -17.89 -13.20
C GLU A 162 8.16 -18.06 -12.41
N SER A 163 8.82 -16.95 -12.07
CA SER A 163 10.08 -16.96 -11.33
C SER A 163 9.93 -16.84 -9.82
N GLY A 164 8.78 -16.37 -9.32
CA GLY A 164 8.60 -16.03 -7.91
C GLY A 164 9.46 -14.85 -7.46
N ARG A 165 9.69 -13.89 -8.36
CA ARG A 165 10.53 -12.70 -8.14
C ARG A 165 9.77 -11.42 -8.50
N TRP A 166 10.35 -10.29 -8.12
CA TRP A 166 9.76 -8.97 -8.30
C TRP A 166 10.45 -8.21 -9.42
N PHE A 167 9.65 -7.62 -10.30
CA PHE A 167 10.05 -6.47 -11.08
C PHE A 167 9.92 -5.21 -10.22
N VAL A 168 10.91 -4.31 -10.32
CA VAL A 168 10.90 -3.00 -9.65
C VAL A 168 10.71 -1.92 -10.71
N ARG A 169 9.49 -1.41 -10.83
CA ARG A 169 9.07 -0.44 -11.86
C ARG A 169 9.16 0.99 -11.33
N THR A 170 9.51 1.94 -12.19
CA THR A 170 9.52 3.39 -11.92
C THR A 170 8.26 4.08 -12.45
N MET A 171 8.01 5.33 -12.03
CA MET A 171 6.90 6.14 -12.55
C MET A 171 6.94 6.40 -14.06
N GLN A 172 8.09 6.17 -14.71
CA GLN A 172 8.30 6.33 -16.15
C GLN A 172 8.03 5.03 -16.94
N ASP A 173 7.47 4.00 -16.30
CA ASP A 173 7.27 2.69 -16.93
C ASP A 173 8.59 2.04 -17.38
N LYS A 174 9.64 2.23 -16.57
CA LYS A 174 10.93 1.59 -16.73
C LYS A 174 11.22 0.69 -15.54
N TYR A 175 12.05 -0.31 -15.76
CA TYR A 175 12.33 -1.34 -14.77
C TYR A 175 13.79 -1.28 -14.35
N TRP A 176 14.03 -1.54 -13.07
CA TRP A 176 15.38 -1.84 -12.60
C TRP A 176 15.94 -3.03 -13.37
N SER A 177 17.23 -3.02 -13.65
CA SER A 177 17.93 -4.05 -14.41
C SER A 177 19.37 -4.15 -13.93
N LEU A 178 19.84 -5.38 -13.80
CA LEU A 178 21.26 -5.67 -13.64
C LEU A 178 21.99 -5.47 -14.97
N GLU A 179 23.00 -4.60 -14.94
CA GLU A 179 23.86 -4.33 -16.08
C GLU A 179 25.16 -5.14 -16.03
N SER A 180 25.82 -5.26 -17.19
CA SER A 180 27.07 -6.03 -17.36
C SER A 180 28.21 -5.58 -16.43
N SER A 181 28.22 -4.32 -16.00
CA SER A 181 29.17 -3.74 -15.04
C SER A 181 28.84 -4.06 -13.57
N SER A 182 27.84 -4.91 -13.33
CA SER A 182 27.19 -5.16 -12.02
C SER A 182 26.45 -3.96 -11.44
N GLY A 183 26.30 -2.85 -12.17
CA GLY A 183 25.46 -1.72 -11.75
C GLY A 183 23.98 -2.02 -11.89
N ILE A 184 23.15 -1.32 -11.11
CA ILE A 184 21.68 -1.36 -11.28
C ILE A 184 21.22 -0.07 -11.96
N GLN A 185 20.51 -0.22 -13.08
CA GLN A 185 19.93 0.89 -13.84
C GLN A 185 18.41 0.75 -13.99
N ALA A 186 17.70 1.85 -14.23
CA ALA A 186 16.24 1.90 -14.33
C ALA A 186 15.76 2.40 -15.71
N ASN A 187 16.24 1.77 -16.78
CA ASN A 187 15.85 2.10 -18.17
C ASN A 187 15.39 0.87 -18.98
N ALA A 188 15.28 -0.30 -18.35
CA ALA A 188 14.84 -1.50 -19.04
C ALA A 188 13.33 -1.48 -19.30
N ASP A 189 12.92 -2.12 -20.39
CA ASP A 189 11.53 -2.50 -20.62
C ASP A 189 11.22 -3.82 -19.89
N LYS A 190 9.94 -4.11 -19.67
CA LYS A 190 9.51 -5.33 -18.98
C LYS A 190 9.93 -6.59 -19.74
N GLY A 191 10.29 -7.64 -19.00
CA GLY A 191 10.47 -9.01 -19.54
C GLY A 191 11.92 -9.50 -19.59
N SER A 192 12.89 -8.68 -19.18
CA SER A 192 14.27 -9.15 -19.00
C SER A 192 14.44 -9.94 -17.70
N ALA A 193 15.14 -11.08 -17.74
CA ALA A 193 15.52 -11.79 -16.53
C ALA A 193 16.44 -10.97 -15.61
N ASN A 194 17.18 -10.00 -16.16
CA ASN A 194 18.01 -9.08 -15.38
C ASN A 194 17.18 -8.05 -14.57
N SER A 195 15.88 -7.94 -14.86
CA SER A 195 14.97 -7.04 -14.15
C SER A 195 14.21 -7.72 -13.01
N LEU A 196 14.53 -8.98 -12.71
CA LEU A 196 13.92 -9.76 -11.63
C LEU A 196 14.81 -9.74 -10.39
N PHE A 197 14.21 -9.39 -9.26
CA PHE A 197 14.86 -9.30 -7.96
C PHE A 197 14.11 -10.15 -6.93
N GLU A 198 14.84 -10.87 -6.10
CA GLU A 198 14.30 -11.58 -4.95
C GLU A 198 14.39 -10.70 -3.70
N LEU A 199 13.32 -10.60 -2.91
CA LEU A 199 13.32 -9.85 -1.65
C LEU A 199 13.48 -10.81 -0.47
N ASN A 200 14.59 -10.67 0.26
CA ASN A 200 14.94 -11.55 1.38
C ASN A 200 14.94 -10.77 2.69
N TRP A 201 13.87 -10.97 3.46
CA TRP A 201 13.61 -10.34 4.76
C TRP A 201 14.51 -10.88 5.86
N GLN A 202 15.08 -9.97 6.66
CA GLN A 202 16.09 -10.28 7.67
C GLN A 202 15.52 -10.20 9.09
N THR A 203 16.23 -10.80 10.04
CA THR A 203 15.81 -10.81 11.45
C THR A 203 15.79 -9.43 12.09
N ASP A 204 16.59 -8.47 11.59
CA ASP A 204 16.68 -7.09 12.07
C ASP A 204 15.68 -6.12 11.42
N GLY A 205 14.74 -6.62 10.60
CA GLY A 205 13.74 -5.81 9.90
C GLY A 205 14.25 -5.19 8.58
N SER A 206 15.51 -5.42 8.23
CA SER A 206 16.02 -5.06 6.90
C SER A 206 15.58 -6.08 5.84
N VAL A 207 15.70 -5.68 4.58
CA VAL A 207 15.51 -6.51 3.39
C VAL A 207 16.78 -6.46 2.55
N THR A 208 17.17 -7.60 2.00
CA THR A 208 18.21 -7.68 0.97
C THR A 208 17.56 -8.01 -0.37
N LEU A 209 18.16 -7.53 -1.47
CA LEU A 209 17.68 -7.80 -2.82
C LEU A 209 18.69 -8.69 -3.54
N VAL A 210 18.27 -9.84 -4.10
CA VAL A 210 19.12 -10.71 -4.93
C VAL A 210 18.87 -10.42 -6.40
N ALA A 211 19.91 -10.07 -7.15
CA ALA A 211 19.82 -9.84 -8.59
C ALA A 211 19.90 -11.14 -9.41
N SER A 212 19.73 -11.06 -10.73
CA SER A 212 19.74 -12.22 -11.63
C SER A 212 21.07 -13.00 -11.65
N ASN A 213 22.19 -12.37 -11.29
CA ASN A 213 23.50 -13.01 -11.14
C ASN A 213 23.67 -13.77 -9.81
N GLY A 214 22.64 -13.82 -8.96
CA GLY A 214 22.67 -14.48 -7.65
C GLY A 214 23.42 -13.70 -6.56
N LYS A 215 23.88 -12.48 -6.84
CA LYS A 215 24.55 -11.61 -5.86
C LYS A 215 23.55 -10.65 -5.22
N LEU A 216 23.88 -10.20 -4.01
CA LEU A 216 23.09 -9.18 -3.34
C LEU A 216 23.36 -7.81 -3.96
N VAL A 217 22.29 -7.05 -4.16
CA VAL A 217 22.35 -5.62 -4.42
C VAL A 217 22.80 -4.92 -3.15
N GLY A 218 23.72 -3.97 -3.28
CA GLY A 218 24.09 -3.05 -2.22
C GLY A 218 24.33 -1.65 -2.76
N ALA A 219 24.47 -0.69 -1.85
CA ALA A 219 24.79 0.69 -2.20
C ALA A 219 26.27 1.00 -1.95
N LYS A 220 26.93 1.68 -2.88
CA LYS A 220 28.28 2.23 -2.66
C LYS A 220 28.21 3.43 -1.71
N LYS A 221 29.36 3.88 -1.20
CA LYS A 221 29.46 5.16 -0.47
C LYS A 221 28.94 6.37 -1.27
N SER A 222 29.03 6.29 -2.60
CA SER A 222 28.47 7.29 -3.53
C SER A 222 26.96 7.18 -3.75
N GLY A 223 26.28 6.19 -3.15
CA GLY A 223 24.86 5.91 -3.34
C GLY A 223 24.54 4.94 -4.49
N HIS A 224 25.36 4.87 -5.53
CA HIS A 224 25.14 3.96 -6.68
C HIS A 224 24.93 2.51 -6.24
N LEU A 225 23.85 1.90 -6.75
CA LEU A 225 23.53 0.50 -6.50
C LEU A 225 24.34 -0.43 -7.41
N PHE A 226 24.74 -1.58 -6.86
CA PHE A 226 25.48 -2.62 -7.58
C PHE A 226 25.17 -4.01 -7.01
N ALA A 227 25.21 -5.06 -7.84
CA ALA A 227 24.96 -6.44 -7.43
C ALA A 227 26.26 -7.26 -7.36
N ASN A 228 27.00 -7.07 -6.27
CA ASN A 228 28.21 -7.87 -5.98
C ASN A 228 28.46 -8.02 -4.46
N CYS A 229 27.44 -7.77 -3.64
CA CYS A 229 27.54 -7.96 -2.21
C CYS A 229 27.32 -9.43 -1.83
N GLU A 230 27.90 -9.83 -0.71
CA GLU A 230 27.75 -11.16 -0.12
C GLU A 230 26.83 -11.11 1.12
N PRO A 231 26.22 -12.22 1.52
CA PRO A 231 25.42 -12.29 2.75
C PRO A 231 26.16 -11.74 3.97
N GLY A 232 25.49 -10.86 4.71
CA GLY A 232 26.05 -10.19 5.88
C GLY A 232 26.74 -8.86 5.61
N ASP A 233 26.95 -8.46 4.35
CA ASP A 233 27.48 -7.13 4.00
C ASP A 233 26.49 -6.03 4.44
N PRO A 234 26.91 -5.08 5.31
CA PRO A 234 26.06 -3.96 5.70
C PRO A 234 25.59 -3.11 4.51
N ALA A 235 26.36 -3.03 3.44
CA ALA A 235 26.01 -2.25 2.25
C ALA A 235 24.79 -2.82 1.49
N ALA A 236 24.48 -4.10 1.70
CA ALA A 236 23.34 -4.80 1.11
C ALA A 236 22.05 -4.70 1.92
N LYS A 237 22.09 -4.07 3.10
CA LYS A 237 20.91 -3.87 3.93
C LYS A 237 20.11 -2.67 3.46
N PHE A 238 18.84 -2.92 3.15
CA PHE A 238 17.85 -1.88 2.88
C PHE A 238 16.72 -1.94 3.90
N HIS A 239 16.09 -0.81 4.16
CA HIS A 239 14.85 -0.75 4.93
C HIS A 239 13.68 -0.45 4.00
N PHE A 240 12.61 -1.21 4.16
CA PHE A 240 11.44 -1.17 3.29
C PHE A 240 10.36 -0.24 3.84
N VAL A 241 9.71 0.49 2.96
CA VAL A 241 8.52 1.30 3.27
C VAL A 241 7.46 1.00 2.22
N LEU A 242 6.27 0.59 2.64
CA LEU A 242 5.09 0.48 1.78
C LEU A 242 4.46 1.87 1.63
N VAL A 243 4.62 2.47 0.46
CA VAL A 243 4.28 3.88 0.20
C VAL A 243 2.78 4.05 0.01
N ASN A 244 2.18 3.32 -0.93
CA ASN A 244 0.76 3.47 -1.29
C ASN A 244 -0.21 2.75 -0.35
N ARG A 245 0.16 2.60 0.93
CA ARG A 245 -0.70 2.12 2.02
C ARG A 245 -0.51 2.98 3.28
N PRO A 246 -0.90 4.27 3.25
CA PRO A 246 -0.95 5.10 4.46
C PRO A 246 -1.99 4.59 5.46
N VAL A 247 -2.97 3.82 4.97
CA VAL A 247 -3.93 3.05 5.75
C VAL A 247 -3.90 1.59 5.30
N LEU A 248 -4.13 0.67 6.24
CA LEU A 248 -4.22 -0.77 6.00
C LEU A 248 -5.57 -1.30 6.50
N VAL A 249 -6.10 -2.29 5.77
CA VAL A 249 -7.22 -3.13 6.20
C VAL A 249 -6.74 -4.57 6.18
N LEU A 250 -6.50 -5.16 7.36
CA LEU A 250 -5.89 -6.47 7.43
C LEU A 250 -6.94 -7.58 7.46
N ARG A 251 -6.72 -8.63 6.68
CA ARG A 251 -7.56 -9.82 6.64
C ARG A 251 -6.71 -11.10 6.61
N CYS A 252 -7.17 -12.12 7.32
CA CYS A 252 -6.67 -13.48 7.18
C CYS A 252 -7.83 -14.43 6.83
N ASP A 253 -7.54 -15.73 6.77
CA ASP A 253 -8.55 -16.75 6.42
C ASP A 253 -9.74 -16.80 7.38
N GLN A 254 -9.58 -16.30 8.61
CA GLN A 254 -10.64 -16.29 9.63
C GLN A 254 -11.55 -15.05 9.56
N GLY A 255 -11.14 -13.99 8.87
CA GLY A 255 -11.86 -12.72 8.79
C GLY A 255 -10.95 -11.50 8.88
N PHE A 256 -11.54 -10.35 9.14
CA PHE A 256 -10.82 -9.09 9.29
C PHE A 256 -10.21 -8.94 10.67
N VAL A 257 -9.11 -8.18 10.75
CA VAL A 257 -8.64 -7.60 11.99
C VAL A 257 -9.55 -6.44 12.36
N GLY A 258 -10.16 -6.53 13.54
CA GLY A 258 -11.04 -5.49 14.06
C GLY A 258 -11.20 -5.60 15.57
N ARG A 259 -11.83 -4.59 16.17
CA ARG A 259 -12.10 -4.59 17.61
C ARG A 259 -13.00 -5.77 17.99
N LYS A 260 -12.71 -6.39 19.14
CA LYS A 260 -13.53 -7.47 19.72
C LYS A 260 -14.99 -7.07 19.87
N GLY A 261 -15.24 -5.82 20.24
CA GLY A 261 -16.55 -5.19 20.30
C GLY A 261 -16.42 -3.66 20.37
N PRO A 262 -17.52 -2.90 20.26
CA PRO A 262 -17.49 -1.44 20.10
C PRO A 262 -16.75 -0.69 21.21
N SER A 263 -16.80 -1.19 22.44
CA SER A 263 -16.15 -0.60 23.62
C SER A 263 -14.81 -1.26 23.99
N SER A 264 -14.42 -2.34 23.31
CA SER A 264 -13.19 -3.06 23.63
C SER A 264 -12.03 -2.54 22.79
N PRO A 265 -10.89 -2.18 23.39
CA PRO A 265 -9.71 -1.81 22.63
C PRO A 265 -8.97 -3.04 22.07
N ARG A 266 -9.30 -4.25 22.53
CA ARG A 266 -8.64 -5.48 22.07
C ARG A 266 -9.02 -5.80 20.64
N LEU A 267 -8.03 -6.16 19.82
CA LEU A 267 -8.22 -6.59 18.44
C LEU A 267 -8.34 -8.13 18.35
N GLU A 268 -9.17 -8.58 17.43
CA GLU A 268 -9.36 -10.00 17.05
C GLU A 268 -9.34 -10.08 15.51
N CYS A 269 -8.97 -11.22 14.94
CA CYS A 269 -8.75 -11.39 13.49
C CYS A 269 -9.79 -12.28 12.80
N ASN A 270 -10.94 -12.49 13.42
CA ASN A 270 -12.08 -13.24 12.88
C ASN A 270 -13.35 -12.38 12.86
N ARG A 271 -13.18 -11.08 12.61
CA ARG A 271 -14.29 -10.12 12.60
C ARG A 271 -14.91 -10.02 11.20
N ALA A 272 -16.20 -9.70 11.17
CA ALA A 272 -16.91 -9.38 9.93
C ALA A 272 -16.64 -7.94 9.45
N SER A 273 -16.28 -7.05 10.39
CA SER A 273 -15.92 -5.65 10.14
C SER A 273 -14.46 -5.43 10.52
N TYR A 274 -13.77 -4.56 9.78
CA TYR A 274 -12.37 -4.22 10.01
C TYR A 274 -12.19 -2.99 10.91
N GLU A 275 -11.01 -2.86 11.49
CA GLU A 275 -10.46 -1.58 11.96
C GLU A 275 -9.57 -1.00 10.84
N ILE A 276 -9.69 0.29 10.57
CA ILE A 276 -8.73 1.00 9.71
C ILE A 276 -7.45 1.24 10.52
N VAL A 277 -6.32 0.85 9.95
CA VAL A 277 -5.01 0.96 10.58
C VAL A 277 -4.21 2.03 9.87
N HIS A 278 -4.02 3.17 10.52
CA HIS A 278 -3.17 4.25 10.02
C HIS A 278 -1.70 3.87 10.22
N VAL A 279 -0.90 4.02 9.17
CA VAL A 279 0.52 3.69 9.14
C VAL A 279 1.34 4.96 9.23
N GLU A 280 1.91 5.21 10.40
CA GLU A 280 2.82 6.34 10.61
C GLU A 280 4.26 5.86 10.39
N ARG A 281 4.93 6.40 9.37
CA ARG A 281 6.30 6.04 9.01
C ARG A 281 7.28 6.60 10.07
N ALA A 282 8.25 5.79 10.47
CA ALA A 282 9.34 6.16 11.36
C ALA A 282 10.70 5.88 10.69
N ASP A 283 11.80 5.98 11.46
CA ASP A 283 13.15 5.77 10.92
C ASP A 283 13.39 4.32 10.50
N ARG A 284 14.25 4.10 9.50
CA ARG A 284 14.73 2.76 9.07
C ARG A 284 13.62 1.74 8.80
N GLY A 285 12.54 2.17 8.14
CA GLY A 285 11.45 1.28 7.72
C GLY A 285 10.56 0.79 8.86
N VAL A 286 10.77 1.27 10.08
CA VAL A 286 9.82 1.10 11.17
C VAL A 286 8.56 1.91 10.86
N CYS A 287 7.40 1.37 11.22
CA CYS A 287 6.15 2.11 11.28
C CYS A 287 5.46 1.93 12.63
N HIS A 288 4.62 2.90 12.97
CA HIS A 288 3.71 2.83 14.09
C HIS A 288 2.28 2.69 13.55
N LEU A 289 1.51 1.81 14.17
CA LEU A 289 0.15 1.50 13.74
C LEU A 289 -0.84 2.17 14.69
N LYS A 290 -1.79 2.94 14.15
CA LYS A 290 -2.84 3.64 14.92
C LYS A 290 -4.22 3.21 14.47
N GLY A 291 -5.18 3.18 15.40
CA GLY A 291 -6.60 3.08 15.05
C GLY A 291 -7.24 4.44 14.81
N ASN A 292 -8.50 4.43 14.38
CA ASN A 292 -9.29 5.64 14.12
C ASN A 292 -9.56 6.50 15.37
N ASN A 293 -9.35 5.95 16.56
CA ASN A 293 -9.40 6.71 17.81
C ASN A 293 -8.12 7.51 18.11
N GLY A 294 -7.14 7.49 17.20
CA GLY A 294 -5.84 8.16 17.34
C GLY A 294 -4.87 7.47 18.31
N LYS A 295 -5.27 6.32 18.88
CA LYS A 295 -4.42 5.53 19.79
C LYS A 295 -3.56 4.56 18.99
N TYR A 296 -2.35 4.33 19.50
CA TYR A 296 -1.43 3.35 18.93
C TYR A 296 -1.87 1.93 19.27
N TRP A 297 -1.47 1.01 18.41
CA TRP A 297 -1.46 -0.39 18.72
C TRP A 297 -0.48 -0.62 19.87
N GLY A 298 -0.93 -1.36 20.88
CA GLY A 298 -0.14 -1.81 22.01
C GLY A 298 -0.08 -3.34 22.04
N ILE A 299 1.01 -3.88 22.58
CA ILE A 299 1.19 -5.32 22.78
C ILE A 299 1.26 -5.57 24.27
N ALA A 300 0.28 -6.29 24.80
CA ALA A 300 0.24 -6.67 26.20
C ALA A 300 1.26 -7.79 26.51
N GLU A 301 1.54 -8.02 27.80
CA GLU A 301 2.46 -9.08 28.25
C GLU A 301 2.06 -10.49 27.77
N ASP A 302 0.77 -10.74 27.56
CA ASP A 302 0.23 -12.02 27.04
C ASP A 302 0.27 -12.12 25.50
N GLY A 303 0.92 -11.14 24.86
CA GLY A 303 1.06 -10.97 23.42
C GLY A 303 -0.18 -10.43 22.73
N SER A 304 -1.29 -10.17 23.43
CA SER A 304 -2.50 -9.64 22.79
C SER A 304 -2.32 -8.20 22.31
N VAL A 305 -2.93 -7.90 21.15
CA VAL A 305 -2.85 -6.56 20.56
C VAL A 305 -4.12 -5.76 20.87
N SER A 306 -3.95 -4.54 21.31
CA SER A 306 -5.03 -3.57 21.59
C SER A 306 -4.76 -2.22 20.93
N VAL A 307 -5.78 -1.37 20.83
CA VAL A 307 -5.70 -0.02 20.22
C VAL A 307 -6.11 1.07 21.21
N ASP A 308 -5.37 1.14 22.31
CA ASP A 308 -5.58 2.06 23.44
C ASP A 308 -4.29 2.71 23.95
N SER A 309 -3.14 2.43 23.33
CA SER A 309 -1.86 2.95 23.77
C SER A 309 -1.66 4.43 23.38
N ASP A 310 -1.09 5.21 24.28
CA ASP A 310 -0.54 6.55 23.98
C ASP A 310 0.90 6.47 23.46
N ASP A 311 1.62 5.42 23.83
CA ASP A 311 3.00 5.15 23.36
C ASP A 311 2.99 4.28 22.11
N SER A 312 3.86 4.60 21.15
CA SER A 312 4.02 3.82 19.92
C SER A 312 4.90 2.60 20.14
N CYS A 313 4.48 1.44 19.65
CA CYS A 313 5.40 0.33 19.38
C CYS A 313 5.75 0.25 17.89
N GLY A 314 6.99 -0.17 17.62
CA GLY A 314 7.53 -0.24 16.26
C GLY A 314 7.16 -1.54 15.57
N PHE A 315 6.84 -1.46 14.29
CA PHE A 315 6.60 -2.60 13.41
C PHE A 315 7.40 -2.48 12.11
N TYR A 316 7.77 -3.62 11.54
CA TYR A 316 8.24 -3.75 10.18
C TYR A 316 7.15 -4.40 9.33
N VAL A 317 6.96 -3.86 8.13
CA VAL A 317 6.12 -4.45 7.09
C VAL A 317 7.00 -5.30 6.20
N GLU A 318 6.67 -6.59 6.08
CA GLU A 318 7.36 -7.53 5.20
C GLU A 318 6.43 -7.98 4.08
N LEU A 319 6.57 -7.41 2.88
CA LEU A 319 5.81 -7.81 1.69
C LEU A 319 6.23 -9.21 1.24
N ARG A 320 5.33 -10.20 1.37
CA ARG A 320 5.60 -11.60 1.05
C ARG A 320 4.99 -12.02 -0.29
N GLU A 321 3.80 -11.51 -0.58
CA GLU A 321 3.04 -11.78 -1.81
C GLU A 321 2.47 -10.46 -2.35
N PRO A 322 2.01 -10.38 -3.62
CA PRO A 322 1.44 -9.16 -4.20
C PRO A 322 0.42 -8.45 -3.33
N SER A 323 -0.45 -9.23 -2.71
CA SER A 323 -1.53 -8.74 -1.87
C SER A 323 -1.42 -9.20 -0.42
N ARG A 324 -0.29 -9.80 0.00
CA ARG A 324 -0.10 -10.23 1.40
C ARG A 324 1.23 -9.83 2.01
N LEU A 325 1.17 -9.43 3.27
CA LEU A 325 2.33 -9.01 4.07
C LEU A 325 2.36 -9.74 5.42
N CYS A 326 3.53 -9.76 6.04
CA CYS A 326 3.67 -10.04 7.47
C CYS A 326 3.90 -8.72 8.22
N LEU A 327 3.41 -8.65 9.46
CA LEU A 327 3.76 -7.59 10.40
C LEU A 327 4.65 -8.18 11.49
N LYS A 328 5.79 -7.55 11.69
CA LYS A 328 6.80 -7.96 12.68
C LYS A 328 7.04 -6.83 13.65
N THR A 329 7.03 -7.10 14.95
CA THR A 329 7.35 -6.09 15.95
C THR A 329 8.84 -5.73 15.88
N ALA A 330 9.22 -4.55 16.36
CA ALA A 330 10.61 -4.12 16.41
C ALA A 330 11.49 -5.07 17.27
N GLU A 331 10.88 -5.78 18.21
CA GLU A 331 11.49 -6.80 19.06
C GLU A 331 11.64 -8.17 18.36
N GLY A 332 11.02 -8.34 17.19
CA GLY A 332 11.23 -9.49 16.29
C GLY A 332 10.11 -10.51 16.23
N SER A 333 9.05 -10.36 17.02
CA SER A 333 7.88 -11.26 17.00
C SER A 333 6.96 -10.96 15.82
N TYR A 334 6.33 -11.99 15.24
CA TYR A 334 5.32 -11.78 14.19
C TYR A 334 3.90 -11.67 14.76
N LEU A 335 3.07 -10.85 14.12
CA LEU A 335 1.64 -10.81 14.40
C LEU A 335 0.95 -12.00 13.74
N ASN A 336 0.20 -12.75 14.54
CA ASN A 336 -0.37 -14.04 14.20
C ASN A 336 -1.86 -14.13 14.51
N ALA A 337 -2.56 -14.91 13.68
CA ALA A 337 -3.94 -15.33 13.88
C ALA A 337 -3.98 -16.69 14.57
N ASP A 338 -4.35 -16.73 15.84
CA ASP A 338 -4.56 -17.98 16.57
C ASP A 338 -5.87 -18.67 16.15
N LYS A 339 -5.99 -19.97 16.43
CA LYS A 339 -7.15 -20.80 16.04
C LYS A 339 -8.52 -20.32 16.54
N ASN A 340 -8.55 -19.48 17.57
CA ASN A 340 -9.78 -18.91 18.14
C ASN A 340 -10.05 -17.47 17.66
N GLY A 341 -9.30 -16.98 16.68
CA GLY A 341 -9.37 -15.62 16.17
C GLY A 341 -8.68 -14.58 17.06
N ALA A 342 -7.89 -15.02 18.05
CA ALA A 342 -7.05 -14.09 18.80
C ALA A 342 -5.93 -13.54 17.89
N PHE A 343 -5.76 -12.22 17.94
CA PHE A 343 -4.70 -11.51 17.23
C PHE A 343 -3.57 -11.19 18.21
N LYS A 344 -2.39 -11.75 17.97
CA LYS A 344 -1.28 -11.71 18.95
C LYS A 344 0.09 -11.57 18.32
N ALA A 345 1.02 -10.97 19.04
CA ALA A 345 2.45 -11.14 18.80
C ALA A 345 2.88 -12.54 19.28
N GLY A 346 3.37 -13.35 18.33
CA GLY A 346 3.75 -14.74 18.54
C GLY A 346 5.27 -14.96 18.49
N ALA A 347 5.67 -16.08 17.89
CA ALA A 347 7.07 -16.43 17.70
C ALA A 347 7.78 -15.50 16.70
N ALA A 348 9.11 -15.47 16.78
CA ALA A 348 9.98 -14.78 15.81
C ALA A 348 10.28 -15.61 14.55
N ASP A 349 9.67 -16.81 14.42
CA ASP A 349 9.84 -17.70 13.26
C ASP A 349 8.96 -17.21 12.09
N PRO A 350 9.56 -16.77 10.96
CA PRO A 350 8.79 -16.30 9.81
C PRO A 350 7.89 -17.37 9.19
N SER A 351 8.21 -18.66 9.34
CA SER A 351 7.39 -19.76 8.79
C SER A 351 6.07 -19.94 9.52
N GLN A 352 5.96 -19.39 10.73
CA GLN A 352 4.74 -19.40 11.53
C GLN A 352 3.95 -18.10 11.41
N ALA A 353 4.51 -17.08 10.72
CA ALA A 353 3.87 -15.79 10.56
C ALA A 353 2.58 -15.89 9.74
N THR A 354 1.54 -15.21 10.19
CA THR A 354 0.31 -15.08 9.41
C THR A 354 0.53 -14.11 8.25
N LEU A 355 0.13 -14.52 7.05
CA LEU A 355 0.06 -13.67 5.87
C LEU A 355 -1.25 -12.89 5.89
N TRP A 356 -1.15 -11.56 6.00
CA TRP A 356 -2.28 -10.64 6.04
C TRP A 356 -2.53 -10.08 4.65
N GLU A 357 -3.72 -10.31 4.11
CA GLU A 357 -4.24 -9.54 2.98
C GLU A 357 -4.45 -8.08 3.43
N TYR A 358 -4.09 -7.11 2.58
CA TYR A 358 -3.99 -5.69 2.96
C TYR A 358 -4.57 -4.70 1.96
#